data_AF-A0A6J4MRV7-F1
#
_entry.id   AF-A0A6J4MRV7-F1
#
_cell.length_a   1.000
_cell.length_b   1.000
_cell.length_c   1.000
_cell.angle_alpha   90.00
_cell.angle_beta   90.00
_cell.angle_gamma   90.00
#
_symmetry.space_group_name_H-M   'P 1'
#
loop_
_entity.id
_entity.type
_entity.pdbx_description
1 polymer ?
#
loop_
_entity_poly.entity_id
_entity_poly.type
_entity_poly.pdbx_seq_one_letter_code
_entity_poly.pdbx_strand_id
1 'polypeptide(L)'
;GVRDEDLVRGIGHFAGAAPGQIGNFAVSGHRATHGEPFAGLSELRPGDQIEVETSTATYTYELDTDPNDVVLPFEQSWVIDPVPVPPAGQTPPGMQPLPSADAPTQALITLTTSAEMFHSDERLVAFGHLLRTTPK
;
A
#
# COMPACT_ATOMS: atom_id res chain seq x y z
N GLY A 1 -5.28 -4.79 -13.18
CA GLY A 1 -4.33 -5.50 -12.32
C GLY A 1 -3.08 -4.67 -12.22
N VAL A 2 -1.92 -5.29 -11.99
CA VAL A 2 -0.63 -4.59 -11.78
C VAL A 2 0.39 -4.87 -12.89
N ARG A 3 -0.06 -5.34 -14.06
CA ARG A 3 0.81 -5.47 -15.23
C ARG A 3 1.12 -4.08 -15.78
N ASP A 4 2.24 -3.91 -16.47
CA ASP A 4 2.62 -2.62 -17.06
C ASP A 4 1.49 -2.01 -17.90
N GLU A 5 0.78 -2.84 -18.67
CA GLU A 5 -0.37 -2.46 -19.50
C GLU A 5 -1.54 -1.86 -18.69
N ASP A 6 -1.71 -2.31 -17.45
CA ASP A 6 -2.77 -1.87 -16.54
C ASP A 6 -2.40 -0.55 -15.85
N LEU A 7 -1.14 -0.39 -15.44
CA LEU A 7 -0.65 0.79 -14.72
C LEU A 7 -0.58 2.04 -15.60
N VAL A 8 -0.47 1.87 -16.92
CA VAL A 8 -0.65 2.94 -17.93
C VAL A 8 -2.00 3.66 -17.77
N ARG A 9 -3.01 2.99 -17.19
CA ARG A 9 -4.38 3.50 -17.06
C ARG A 9 -4.75 3.97 -15.65
N GLY A 10 -3.83 3.91 -14.69
CA GLY A 10 -4.05 4.38 -13.32
C GLY A 10 -3.51 3.43 -12.25
N ILE A 11 -4.24 3.31 -11.14
CA ILE A 11 -3.85 2.46 -10.00
C ILE A 11 -4.20 0.99 -10.30
N GLY A 12 -3.24 0.10 -10.09
CA GLY A 12 -3.38 -1.35 -10.22
C GLY A 12 -3.53 -2.03 -8.85
N HIS A 13 -4.51 -2.92 -8.72
CA HIS A 13 -4.69 -3.78 -7.53
C HIS A 13 -3.97 -5.12 -7.71
N PHE A 14 -3.19 -5.52 -6.70
CA PHE A 14 -2.62 -6.86 -6.61
C PHE A 14 -3.70 -7.87 -6.24
N ALA A 15 -3.65 -9.08 -6.81
CA ALA A 15 -4.60 -10.12 -6.44
C ALA A 15 -4.51 -10.42 -4.94
N GLY A 16 -5.63 -10.37 -4.23
CA GLY A 16 -5.64 -10.49 -2.77
C GLY A 16 -6.94 -9.94 -2.17
N ALA A 17 -6.83 -9.36 -0.98
CA ALA A 17 -7.97 -8.76 -0.29
C ALA A 17 -8.51 -7.56 -1.09
N ALA A 18 -9.84 -7.43 -1.12
CA ALA A 18 -10.52 -6.24 -1.61
C ALA A 18 -10.55 -5.13 -0.54
N PRO A 19 -10.91 -3.88 -0.87
CA PRO A 19 -11.07 -2.81 0.10
C PRO A 19 -11.98 -3.22 1.27
N GLY A 20 -11.54 -2.92 2.49
CA GLY A 20 -12.21 -3.25 3.75
C GLY A 20 -12.16 -4.73 4.18
N GLN A 21 -11.61 -5.63 3.37
CA GLN A 21 -11.50 -7.04 3.75
C GLN A 21 -10.29 -7.30 4.66
N ILE A 22 -10.43 -8.28 5.54
CA ILE A 22 -9.30 -8.80 6.33
C ILE A 22 -8.24 -9.35 5.37
N GLY A 23 -6.99 -8.94 5.59
CA GLY A 23 -5.86 -9.15 4.69
C GLY A 23 -5.24 -7.83 4.28
N ASN A 24 -4.57 -7.82 3.14
CA ASN A 24 -3.86 -6.66 2.62
C ASN A 24 -4.43 -6.22 1.27
N PHE A 25 -5.09 -5.06 1.25
CA PHE A 25 -5.49 -4.40 0.01
C PHE A 25 -4.27 -3.68 -0.56
N ALA A 26 -3.51 -4.36 -1.41
CA ALA A 26 -2.30 -3.82 -1.99
C ALA A 26 -2.55 -3.22 -3.38
N VAL A 27 -2.06 -2.00 -3.60
CA VAL A 27 -2.16 -1.29 -4.88
C VAL A 27 -0.84 -0.65 -5.30
N SER A 28 -0.62 -0.59 -6.60
CA SER A 28 0.51 0.10 -7.21
C SER A 28 0.06 1.18 -8.18
N GLY A 29 0.84 2.25 -8.32
CA GLY A 29 0.59 3.33 -9.27
C GLY A 29 1.88 4.04 -9.64
N HIS A 30 1.94 4.59 -10.85
CA HIS A 30 3.13 5.33 -11.30
C HIS A 30 3.34 6.62 -10.49
N ARG A 31 4.61 6.92 -10.19
CA ARG A 31 5.02 8.17 -9.56
C ARG A 31 5.21 9.31 -10.56
N ALA A 32 5.71 8.99 -11.75
CA ALA A 32 6.31 9.95 -12.68
C ALA A 32 5.72 9.94 -14.09
N THR A 33 4.84 8.97 -14.38
CA THR A 33 4.24 8.78 -15.70
C THR A 33 2.75 8.51 -15.59
N HIS A 34 2.05 8.59 -16.72
CA HIS A 34 0.65 8.16 -16.86
C HIS A 34 -0.32 8.81 -15.85
N GLY A 35 -0.29 10.15 -15.77
CA GLY A 35 -1.14 10.91 -14.85
C GLY A 35 -0.67 10.90 -13.39
N GLU A 36 0.38 10.13 -13.09
CA GLU A 36 1.15 10.21 -11.84
C GLU A 36 0.29 10.09 -10.56
N PRO A 37 -0.57 9.06 -10.45
CA PRO A 37 -1.52 8.95 -9.34
C PRO A 37 -0.83 8.93 -7.96
N PHE A 38 0.44 8.51 -7.90
CA PHE A 38 1.24 8.47 -6.68
C PHE A 38 2.42 9.48 -6.66
N ALA A 39 2.39 10.54 -7.47
CA ALA A 39 3.41 11.62 -7.41
C ALA A 39 3.56 12.19 -5.98
N GLY A 40 2.44 12.44 -5.30
CA GLY A 40 2.40 12.97 -3.94
C GLY A 40 2.56 11.92 -2.84
N LEU A 41 2.84 10.65 -3.17
CA LEU A 41 2.91 9.60 -2.13
C LEU A 41 4.03 9.88 -1.12
N SER A 42 5.16 10.46 -1.53
CA SER A 42 6.23 10.91 -0.63
C SER A 42 5.85 12.11 0.26
N GLU A 43 4.74 12.78 0.00
CA GLU A 43 4.26 13.91 0.81
C GLU A 43 3.37 13.45 1.98
N LEU A 44 2.87 12.23 1.91
CA LEU A 44 2.06 11.64 2.98
C LEU A 44 2.87 11.42 4.25
N ARG A 45 2.18 11.45 5.39
CA ARG A 45 2.73 11.24 6.73
C ARG A 45 1.91 10.22 7.50
N PRO A 46 2.50 9.58 8.54
CA PRO A 46 1.74 8.77 9.48
C PRO A 46 0.55 9.58 10.05
N GLY A 47 -0.63 8.95 10.09
CA GLY A 47 -1.89 9.57 10.50
C GLY A 47 -2.73 10.15 9.35
N ASP A 48 -2.17 10.30 8.13
CA ASP A 48 -2.96 10.73 6.98
C ASP A 48 -3.99 9.66 6.60
N GLN A 49 -5.14 10.11 6.09
CA GLN A 49 -6.25 9.23 5.73
C GLN A 49 -6.29 8.94 4.23
N ILE A 50 -6.47 7.66 3.90
CA ILE A 50 -6.64 7.18 2.54
C ILE A 50 -8.06 6.66 2.38
N GLU A 51 -8.84 7.31 1.50
CA GLU A 51 -10.20 6.90 1.21
C GLU A 51 -10.25 6.08 -0.09
N VAL A 52 -10.72 4.84 0.03
CA VAL A 52 -10.98 3.95 -1.09
C VAL A 52 -12.47 3.90 -1.34
N GLU A 53 -12.93 4.55 -2.40
CA GLU A 53 -14.33 4.60 -2.78
C GLU A 53 -14.69 3.47 -3.76
N THR A 54 -15.77 2.75 -3.46
CA THR A 54 -16.35 1.72 -4.33
C THR A 54 -17.79 2.09 -4.70
N SER A 55 -18.45 1.26 -5.51
CA SER A 55 -19.87 1.44 -5.81
C SER A 55 -20.80 1.26 -4.60
N THR A 56 -20.34 0.59 -3.54
CA THR A 56 -21.18 0.19 -2.40
C THR A 56 -20.78 0.84 -1.07
N ALA A 57 -19.53 1.28 -0.92
CA ALA A 57 -19.01 1.86 0.32
C ALA A 57 -17.74 2.67 0.09
N THR A 58 -17.41 3.52 1.06
CA THR A 58 -16.11 4.18 1.20
C THR A 58 -15.37 3.57 2.39
N TYR A 59 -14.11 3.18 2.17
CA TYR A 59 -13.24 2.60 3.18
C TYR A 59 -12.14 3.61 3.52
N THR A 60 -12.11 4.08 4.76
CA THR A 60 -11.09 5.03 5.23
C THR A 60 -10.01 4.25 5.98
N TYR A 61 -8.79 4.32 5.47
CA TYR A 61 -7.59 3.80 6.11
C TYR A 61 -6.78 4.95 6.72
N GLU A 62 -6.03 4.68 7.77
CA GLU A 62 -5.05 5.59 8.34
C GLU A 62 -3.64 5.06 8.06
N LEU A 63 -2.75 5.96 7.63
CA LEU A 63 -1.38 5.61 7.28
C LEU A 63 -0.54 5.40 8.55
N ASP A 64 0.20 4.30 8.61
CA ASP A 64 1.03 3.95 9.76
C ASP A 64 2.48 4.40 9.59
N THR A 65 2.97 4.39 8.34
CA THR A 65 4.38 4.61 8.01
C THR A 65 4.58 5.87 7.19
N ASP A 66 5.70 6.58 7.41
CA ASP A 66 6.15 7.60 6.46
C ASP A 66 6.70 6.87 5.22
N PRO A 67 6.16 7.11 4.01
CA PRO A 67 6.63 6.41 2.83
C PRO A 67 8.12 6.59 2.55
N ASN A 68 8.71 7.73 2.94
CA ASN A 68 10.14 8.01 2.75
C ASN A 68 11.03 7.16 3.67
N ASP A 69 10.49 6.61 4.76
CA ASP A 69 11.20 5.71 5.66
C ASP A 69 11.10 4.23 5.23
N VAL A 70 10.31 3.93 4.20
CA VAL A 70 10.05 2.57 3.70
C VAL A 70 10.42 2.45 2.22
N VAL A 71 11.71 2.59 1.94
CA VAL A 71 12.31 2.35 0.62
C VAL A 71 12.85 0.91 0.58
N LEU A 72 12.32 0.08 -0.33
CA LEU A 72 12.64 -1.34 -0.40
C LEU A 72 12.93 -1.79 -1.84
N PRO A 73 13.81 -2.79 -2.05
CA PRO A 73 13.99 -3.41 -3.36
C PRO A 73 12.70 -4.03 -3.90
N PHE A 74 12.48 -3.97 -5.21
CA PHE A 74 11.30 -4.56 -5.84
C PHE A 74 11.16 -6.08 -5.61
N GLU A 75 12.27 -6.77 -5.37
CA GLU A 75 12.32 -8.22 -5.13
C GLU A 75 11.66 -8.64 -3.80
N GLN A 76 11.50 -7.71 -2.86
CA GLN A 76 10.90 -8.00 -1.56
C GLN A 76 9.37 -8.12 -1.66
N SER A 77 8.83 -9.26 -2.05
CA SER A 77 7.38 -9.42 -2.28
C SER A 77 6.52 -9.38 -1.01
N TRP A 78 7.10 -9.52 0.18
CA TRP A 78 6.35 -9.63 1.44
C TRP A 78 5.41 -8.45 1.72
N VAL A 79 5.70 -7.27 1.18
CA VAL A 79 4.88 -6.06 1.40
C VAL A 79 3.47 -6.19 0.84
N ILE A 80 3.27 -7.03 -0.18
CA ILE A 80 1.96 -7.27 -0.80
C ILE A 80 1.29 -8.57 -0.34
N ASP A 81 1.94 -9.32 0.56
CA ASP A 81 1.37 -10.54 1.11
C ASP A 81 0.12 -10.23 1.94
N PRO A 82 -0.81 -11.20 2.11
CA PRO A 82 -2.00 -11.02 2.94
C PRO A 82 -1.68 -10.62 4.38
N VAL A 83 -0.51 -11.02 4.88
CA VAL A 83 0.07 -10.67 6.17
C VAL A 83 1.48 -10.14 5.88
N PRO A 84 1.70 -8.81 5.82
CA PRO A 84 2.97 -8.26 5.37
C PRO A 84 4.03 -8.34 6.48
N VAL A 85 4.61 -9.53 6.66
CA VAL A 85 5.62 -9.78 7.70
C VAL A 85 7.01 -9.37 7.19
N PRO A 86 7.65 -8.36 7.79
CA PRO A 86 8.99 -7.96 7.40
C PRO A 86 10.03 -9.04 7.79
N PRO A 87 11.13 -9.17 7.03
CA PRO A 87 12.26 -9.99 7.43
C PRO A 87 12.78 -9.61 8.83
N ALA A 88 13.35 -10.58 9.55
CA ALA A 88 13.84 -10.36 10.91
C ALA A 88 14.84 -9.19 10.97
N GLY A 89 14.56 -8.21 11.84
CA GLY A 89 15.37 -7.01 12.00
C GLY A 89 15.18 -5.93 10.94
N GLN A 90 14.22 -6.09 10.02
CA GLN A 90 13.92 -5.13 8.94
C GLN A 90 12.51 -4.54 9.05
N THR A 91 11.96 -4.46 10.27
CA THR A 91 10.65 -3.82 10.50
C THR A 91 10.75 -2.33 10.18
N PRO A 92 9.95 -1.80 9.23
CA PRO A 92 9.95 -0.39 8.93
C PRO A 92 9.47 0.46 10.11
N PRO A 93 9.98 1.69 10.30
CA PRO A 93 9.49 2.61 11.32
C PRO A 93 7.99 2.89 11.17
N GLY A 94 7.27 2.95 12.28
CA GLY A 94 5.83 3.24 12.31
C GLY A 94 4.91 2.06 11.95
N MET A 95 5.44 0.98 11.37
CA MET A 95 4.63 -0.18 11.02
C MET A 95 4.01 -0.81 12.29
N GLN A 96 2.68 -0.94 12.31
CA GLN A 96 2.01 -1.53 13.46
C GLN A 96 2.35 -3.02 13.61
N PRO A 97 2.56 -3.52 14.85
CA PRO A 97 2.74 -4.94 15.08
C PRO A 97 1.54 -5.75 14.60
N LEU A 98 1.80 -6.76 13.76
CA LEU A 98 0.77 -7.69 13.33
C LEU A 98 0.37 -8.60 14.50
N PRO A 99 -0.93 -8.75 14.81
CA PRO A 99 -1.38 -9.61 15.92
C PRO A 99 -1.03 -11.10 15.72
N SER A 100 -0.85 -11.53 14.48
CA SER A 100 -0.44 -12.87 14.09
C SER A 100 0.35 -12.81 12.79
N ALA A 101 1.41 -13.61 12.69
CA ALA A 101 2.18 -13.80 11.46
C ALA A 101 1.60 -14.90 10.55
N ASP A 102 0.72 -15.75 11.09
CA ASP A 102 0.22 -16.95 10.40
C ASP A 102 -1.12 -16.73 9.67
N ALA A 103 -1.90 -15.73 10.10
CA ALA A 103 -3.21 -15.46 9.52
C ALA A 103 -3.55 -13.96 9.56
N PRO A 104 -4.19 -13.41 8.51
CA PRO A 104 -4.62 -12.03 8.51
C PRO A 104 -5.76 -11.85 9.50
N THR A 105 -5.63 -10.85 10.36
CA THR A 105 -6.62 -10.51 11.40
C THR A 105 -7.10 -9.07 11.32
N GLN A 106 -6.44 -8.25 10.51
CA GLN A 106 -6.77 -6.84 10.28
C GLN A 106 -7.01 -6.60 8.79
N ALA A 107 -7.76 -5.55 8.48
CA ALA A 107 -7.89 -5.02 7.13
C ALA A 107 -6.80 -3.96 6.94
N LEU A 108 -5.82 -4.26 6.10
CA LEU A 108 -4.67 -3.43 5.83
C LEU A 108 -4.74 -2.84 4.42
N ILE A 109 -4.00 -1.75 4.20
CA ILE A 109 -3.72 -1.20 2.88
C ILE A 109 -2.21 -1.12 2.68
N THR A 110 -1.76 -1.43 1.46
CA THR A 110 -0.38 -1.19 1.03
C THR A 110 -0.40 -0.37 -0.24
N LEU A 111 0.26 0.78 -0.22
CA LEU A 111 0.48 1.62 -1.40
C LEU A 111 1.92 1.45 -1.86
N THR A 112 2.17 1.23 -3.15
CA THR A 112 3.55 1.14 -3.65
C THR A 112 3.78 1.82 -5.00
N THR A 113 4.93 2.48 -5.12
CA THR A 113 5.36 3.21 -6.32
C THR A 113 6.88 3.19 -6.46
N SER A 114 7.41 3.49 -7.65
CA SER A 114 8.87 3.59 -7.87
C SER A 114 9.51 4.62 -6.93
N ALA A 115 10.66 4.26 -6.33
CA ALA A 115 11.36 5.16 -5.39
C ALA A 115 12.05 6.33 -6.10
N GLU A 116 12.45 6.15 -7.35
CA GLU A 116 12.97 7.22 -8.19
C GLU A 116 12.11 7.46 -9.44
N MET A 117 12.25 8.66 -10.01
CA MET A 117 11.41 9.18 -11.09
C MET A 117 11.75 8.60 -12.49
N PHE A 118 12.99 8.11 -12.69
CA PHE A 118 13.50 7.76 -14.04
C PHE A 118 14.08 6.35 -14.19
N HIS A 119 14.57 5.74 -13.11
CA HIS A 119 15.00 4.35 -13.02
C HIS A 119 15.10 3.99 -11.55
N SER A 120 14.48 2.90 -11.11
CA SER A 120 14.54 2.53 -9.69
C SER A 120 14.47 1.02 -9.55
N ASP A 121 15.50 0.42 -8.95
CA ASP A 121 15.47 -0.96 -8.44
C ASP A 121 14.71 -1.05 -7.10
N GLU A 122 14.33 0.11 -6.57
CA GLU A 122 13.63 0.29 -5.31
C GLU A 122 12.24 0.90 -5.49
N ARG A 123 11.39 0.71 -4.48
CA ARG A 123 10.04 1.26 -4.42
C ARG A 123 9.79 1.91 -3.07
N LEU A 124 9.01 2.98 -3.07
CA LEU A 124 8.37 3.49 -1.86
C LEU A 124 7.20 2.57 -1.53
N VAL A 125 7.04 2.27 -0.25
CA VAL A 125 5.92 1.52 0.27
C VAL A 125 5.29 2.32 1.40
N ALA A 126 3.97 2.30 1.49
CA ALA A 126 3.27 2.86 2.62
C ALA A 126 2.27 1.83 3.14
N PHE A 127 2.27 1.60 4.45
CA PHE A 127 1.32 0.73 5.13
C PHE A 127 0.27 1.55 5.87
N GLY A 128 -0.94 1.02 5.93
CA GLY A 128 -2.00 1.57 6.74
C GLY A 128 -2.99 0.51 7.19
N HIS A 129 -3.87 0.89 8.11
CA HIS A 129 -4.90 0.02 8.66
C HIS A 129 -6.28 0.66 8.48
N LEU A 130 -7.32 -0.18 8.35
CA LEU A 130 -8.69 0.29 8.18
C LEU A 130 -9.17 0.96 9.46
N LEU A 131 -9.54 2.23 9.36
CA LEU A 131 -10.12 3.01 10.45
C LEU A 131 -11.64 2.83 10.50
N ARG A 132 -12.32 2.94 9.35
CA ARG A 132 -13.79 2.81 9.27
C ARG A 132 -14.29 2.49 7.86
N THR A 133 -15.53 2.01 7.79
CA THR A 133 -16.29 1.82 6.56
C THR A 133 -17.58 2.62 6.60
N THR A 134 -17.89 3.33 5.52
CA THR A 134 -19.12 4.10 5.35
C THR A 134 -19.90 3.55 4.15
N PRO A 135 -21.02 2.84 4.37
CA PRO A 135 -21.89 2.37 3.28
C PRO A 135 -22.49 3.53 2.47
N LYS A 136 -22.76 3.28 1.19
CA LYS A 136 -23.49 4.21 0.30
C LYS A 136 -24.98 3.91 0.24
#